data_AF-A0AAP1E8I3-F1
#
_entry.id   AF-A0AAP1E8I3-F1
#
_cell.length_a   1.000
_cell.length_b   1.000
_cell.length_c   1.000
_cell.angle_alpha   90.00
_cell.angle_beta   90.00
_cell.angle_gamma   90.00
#
_symmetry.space_group_name_H-M   'P 1'
#
loop_
_entity.id
_entity.type
_entity.pdbx_description
1 polymer ?
#
loop_
_entity_poly.entity_id
_entity_poly.type
_entity_poly.pdbx_seq_one_letter_code
_entity_poly.pdbx_strand_id
1 'polypeptide(L)'
;MTRFNGVQLTDESIQKTRKWFADNAMACIEEVKSGKVYVNDRESYFVWRKKEAKEYIEGKYDYTVTFLQHAYFIQTGESVALLP
;
A
#
# COMPACT_ATOMS: atom_id res chain seq x y z
N MET A 1 0.93 3.69 -19.81
CA MET A 1 1.55 4.57 -18.77
C MET A 1 0.45 4.97 -17.80
N THR A 2 0.65 4.76 -16.51
CA THR A 2 -0.38 4.94 -15.47
C THR A 2 -0.60 6.42 -15.17
N ARG A 3 -1.87 6.85 -15.05
CA ARG A 3 -2.25 8.26 -14.81
C ARG A 3 -3.26 8.38 -13.67
N PHE A 4 -3.18 9.47 -12.91
CA PHE A 4 -4.12 9.81 -11.86
C PHE A 4 -4.24 11.34 -11.75
N ASN A 5 -5.45 11.87 -11.60
CA ASN A 5 -5.73 13.31 -11.50
C ASN A 5 -5.03 14.16 -12.59
N GLY A 6 -5.06 13.72 -13.86
CA GLY A 6 -4.42 14.40 -14.99
C GLY A 6 -2.88 14.32 -15.03
N VAL A 7 -2.23 13.77 -13.99
CA VAL A 7 -0.78 13.61 -13.90
C VAL A 7 -0.37 12.20 -14.28
N GLN A 8 0.75 12.09 -14.98
CA GLN A 8 1.37 10.82 -15.28
C GLN A 8 2.30 10.39 -14.14
N LEU A 9 2.09 9.17 -13.62
CA LEU A 9 2.86 8.63 -12.52
C LEU A 9 4.21 8.11 -13.03
N THR A 10 5.28 8.42 -12.29
CA THR A 10 6.64 7.93 -12.57
C THR A 10 6.83 6.52 -12.03
N ASP A 11 7.74 5.76 -12.63
CA ASP A 11 8.12 4.43 -12.12
C ASP A 11 8.64 4.52 -10.68
N GLU A 12 9.36 5.59 -10.33
CA GLU A 12 9.83 5.83 -8.97
C GLU A 12 8.67 5.93 -7.97
N SER A 13 7.63 6.72 -8.28
CA SER A 13 6.46 6.88 -7.41
C SER A 13 5.71 5.55 -7.23
N ILE A 14 5.61 4.76 -8.29
CA ILE A 14 4.98 3.43 -8.28
C ILE A 14 5.79 2.48 -7.38
N GLN A 15 7.10 2.39 -7.56
CA GLN A 15 7.95 1.50 -6.75
C GLN A 15 7.95 1.89 -5.27
N LYS A 16 8.00 3.20 -4.96
CA LYS A 16 7.88 3.67 -3.57
C LYS A 16 6.53 3.32 -2.96
N THR A 17 5.45 3.42 -3.74
CA THR A 17 4.09 3.06 -3.27
C THR A 17 3.97 1.56 -3.00
N ARG A 18 4.47 0.71 -3.90
CA ARG A 18 4.52 -0.75 -3.67
C ARG A 18 5.26 -1.08 -2.38
N LYS A 19 6.43 -0.47 -2.17
CA LYS A 19 7.21 -0.65 -0.95
C LYS A 19 6.44 -0.17 0.27
N TRP A 20 5.81 1.00 0.22
CA TRP A 20 5.07 1.56 1.34
C TRP A 20 3.93 0.63 1.80
N PHE A 21 3.12 0.12 0.88
CA PHE A 21 2.05 -0.81 1.23
C PHE A 21 2.57 -2.16 1.73
N ALA A 22 3.66 -2.66 1.16
CA ALA A 22 4.30 -3.88 1.63
C ALA A 22 4.88 -3.73 3.05
N ASP A 23 5.56 -2.62 3.32
CA ASP A 23 6.08 -2.29 4.64
C ASP A 23 4.95 -2.14 5.66
N ASN A 24 3.86 -1.47 5.29
CA ASN A 24 2.68 -1.33 6.12
C ASN A 24 2.05 -2.70 6.44
N ALA A 25 2.04 -3.62 5.47
CA ALA A 25 1.60 -4.99 5.70
C ALA A 25 2.43 -5.74 6.74
N MET A 26 3.74 -5.57 6.70
CA MET A 26 4.65 -6.15 7.70
C MET A 26 4.55 -5.43 9.06
N ALA A 27 4.39 -4.10 9.09
CA ALA A 27 4.23 -3.33 10.32
C ALA A 27 3.00 -3.80 11.12
N CYS A 28 1.88 -4.10 10.45
CA CYS A 28 0.70 -4.65 11.11
C CYS A 28 0.97 -6.00 11.83
N ILE A 29 1.90 -6.82 11.34
CA ILE A 29 2.32 -8.06 12.02
C ILE A 29 3.06 -7.70 13.32
N GLU A 30 3.96 -6.72 13.27
CA GLU A 30 4.73 -6.27 14.42
C GLU A 30 3.85 -5.60 15.49
N GLU A 31 2.80 -4.89 15.10
CA GLU A 31 1.80 -4.36 16.04
C GLU A 31 1.07 -5.46 16.81
N VAL A 32 0.77 -6.59 16.15
CA VAL A 32 0.18 -7.76 16.81
C VAL A 32 1.20 -8.50 17.67
N LYS A 33 2.46 -8.63 17.22
CA LYS A 33 3.54 -9.26 18.01
C LYS A 33 3.87 -8.47 19.27
N SER A 34 3.87 -7.15 19.19
CA SER A 34 4.12 -6.25 20.34
C SER A 34 2.93 -6.15 21.30
N GLY A 35 1.75 -6.67 20.93
CA GLY A 35 0.54 -6.58 21.73
C GLY A 35 -0.18 -5.23 21.64
N LYS A 36 0.25 -4.33 20.74
CA LYS A 36 -0.44 -3.05 20.47
C LYS A 36 -1.83 -3.27 19.89
N VAL A 37 -1.99 -4.31 19.07
CA VAL A 37 -3.26 -4.71 18.45
C VAL A 37 -3.56 -6.18 18.76
N TYR A 38 -4.83 -6.48 19.01
CA TYR A 38 -5.30 -7.85 19.21
C TYR A 38 -5.97 -8.40 17.94
N VAL A 39 -5.65 -9.65 17.60
CA VAL A 39 -6.26 -10.39 16.50
C VAL A 39 -6.56 -11.80 16.98
N ASN A 40 -7.79 -12.28 16.75
CA ASN A 40 -8.28 -13.58 17.23
C ASN A 40 -7.42 -14.75 16.72
N ASP A 41 -7.19 -14.82 15.40
CA ASP A 41 -6.34 -15.83 14.75
C ASP A 41 -5.09 -15.15 14.17
N ARG A 42 -4.02 -15.18 14.96
CA ARG A 42 -2.74 -14.54 14.61
C ARG A 42 -2.03 -15.25 13.46
N GLU A 43 -2.16 -16.57 13.36
CA GLU A 43 -1.43 -17.37 12.36
C GLU A 43 -1.97 -17.07 10.96
N SER A 44 -3.28 -17.23 10.77
CA SER A 44 -3.93 -16.91 9.50
C SER A 44 -3.72 -15.45 9.11
N TYR A 45 -3.80 -14.53 10.07
CA TYR A 45 -3.54 -13.12 9.85
C TYR A 45 -2.10 -12.84 9.37
N PHE A 46 -1.09 -13.46 9.99
CA PHE A 46 0.31 -13.29 9.57
C PHE A 46 0.56 -13.86 8.18
N VAL A 47 -0.04 -15.00 7.84
CA VAL A 47 0.03 -15.57 6.49
C VAL A 47 -0.58 -14.61 5.47
N TRP A 48 -1.76 -14.06 5.78
CA TRP A 48 -2.45 -13.10 4.91
C TRP A 48 -1.62 -11.82 4.70
N ARG A 49 -1.11 -11.19 5.76
CA ARG A 49 -0.31 -9.96 5.65
C ARG A 49 1.01 -10.17 4.91
N LYS A 50 1.70 -11.30 5.11
CA LYS A 50 2.91 -11.65 4.33
C LYS A 50 2.60 -11.83 2.85
N LYS A 51 1.47 -12.48 2.54
CA LYS A 51 1.00 -12.64 1.15
C LYS A 51 0.70 -11.29 0.52
N GLU A 52 -0.05 -10.42 1.20
CA GLU A 52 -0.34 -9.08 0.70
C GLU A 52 0.95 -8.27 0.47
N ALA A 53 1.91 -8.30 1.40
CA ALA A 53 3.18 -7.61 1.23
C ALA A 53 3.88 -8.02 -0.07
N LYS A 54 3.91 -9.33 -0.35
CA LYS A 54 4.46 -9.86 -1.61
C LYS A 54 3.65 -9.38 -2.82
N GLU A 55 2.33 -9.46 -2.77
CA GLU A 55 1.45 -9.04 -3.86
C GLU A 55 1.57 -7.54 -4.19
N TYR A 56 1.82 -6.68 -3.19
CA TYR A 56 2.14 -5.26 -3.41
C TYR A 56 3.47 -5.09 -4.16
N ILE A 57 4.53 -5.79 -3.77
CA ILE A 57 5.83 -5.72 -4.47
C ILE A 57 5.71 -6.21 -5.93
N GLU A 58 4.92 -7.26 -6.17
CA GLU A 58 4.63 -7.80 -7.51
C GLU A 58 3.74 -6.87 -8.35
N GLY A 59 3.16 -5.83 -7.76
CA GLY A 59 2.34 -4.84 -8.44
C GLY A 59 0.90 -5.26 -8.69
N LYS A 60 0.40 -6.26 -7.95
CA LYS A 60 -0.96 -6.78 -8.09
C LYS A 60 -2.04 -5.72 -7.79
N TYR A 61 -1.69 -4.65 -7.10
CA TYR A 61 -2.62 -3.61 -6.66
C TYR A 61 -2.40 -2.24 -7.34
N ASP A 62 -1.48 -2.16 -8.32
CA ASP A 62 -1.11 -0.91 -8.98
C ASP A 62 -2.29 -0.19 -9.66
N TYR A 63 -3.32 -0.95 -10.05
CA TYR A 63 -4.52 -0.42 -10.71
C TYR A 63 -5.55 0.17 -9.74
N THR A 64 -5.41 -0.07 -8.43
CA THR A 64 -6.42 0.33 -7.46
C THR A 64 -6.38 1.84 -7.23
N VAL A 65 -7.54 2.46 -7.02
CA VAL A 65 -7.64 3.91 -6.80
C VAL A 65 -6.77 4.37 -5.63
N THR A 66 -6.79 3.63 -4.51
CA THR A 66 -5.97 3.94 -3.33
C THR A 66 -4.48 3.92 -3.65
N PHE A 67 -4.02 2.95 -4.45
CA PHE A 67 -2.63 2.88 -4.88
C PHE A 67 -2.29 4.09 -5.75
N LEU A 68 -3.10 4.37 -6.76
CA LEU A 68 -2.89 5.48 -7.69
C LEU A 68 -2.85 6.83 -6.98
N GLN A 69 -3.76 7.04 -6.03
CA GLN A 69 -3.81 8.24 -5.20
C GLN A 69 -2.57 8.36 -4.31
N HIS A 70 -2.09 7.26 -3.71
CA HIS A 70 -0.89 7.29 -2.88
C HIS A 70 0.37 7.53 -3.71
N ALA A 71 0.47 6.92 -4.90
CA ALA A 71 1.56 7.19 -5.84
C ALA A 71 1.58 8.65 -6.30
N TYR A 72 0.40 9.20 -6.59
CA TYR A 72 0.24 10.63 -6.88
C TYR A 72 0.73 11.49 -5.71
N PHE A 73 0.33 11.16 -4.47
CA PHE A 73 0.76 11.87 -3.27
C PHE A 73 2.28 11.80 -3.05
N ILE A 74 2.90 10.62 -3.22
CA ILE A 74 4.36 10.48 -3.13
C ILE A 74 5.08 11.35 -4.16
N GLN A 75 4.52 11.47 -5.37
CA GLN A 75 5.12 12.23 -6.45
C GLN A 75 4.93 13.76 -6.29
N THR A 76 3.78 14.19 -5.81
CA THR A 76 3.35 15.61 -5.86
C THR A 76 3.28 16.28 -4.49
N GLY A 77 3.18 15.49 -3.41
CA GLY A 77 2.87 15.97 -2.07
C GLY A 77 1.38 16.33 -1.85
N GLU A 78 0.54 16.21 -2.89
CA GLU A 78 -0.87 16.60 -2.83
C GLU A 78 -1.77 15.41 -2.49
N SER A 79 -2.67 15.62 -1.51
CA SER A 79 -3.72 14.65 -1.17
C SER A 79 -5.04 15.13 -1.77
N VAL A 80 -5.49 14.47 -2.82
CA VAL A 80 -6.72 14.85 -3.55
C VAL A 80 -7.90 14.14 -2.91
N ALA A 81 -8.95 14.88 -2.55
CA ALA A 81 -10.17 14.28 -2.02
C ALA A 81 -10.87 13.43 -3.10
N LEU A 82 -11.40 12.28 -2.68
CA LEU A 82 -12.29 11.45 -3.49
C LEU A 82 -13.72 11.97 -3.34
N LEU A 83 -14.01 13.16 -3.87
CA LEU A 83 -15.38 13.67 -3.92
C LEU A 83 -15.83 13.81 -5.38
N PRO A 84 -17.05 13.36 -5.72
CA PRO A 84 -17.66 13.64 -7.02
C PRO A 84 -17.91 15.14 -7.23
#